data_AF-A0A7X3XPM6-F1
#
_entry.id   AF-A0A7X3XPM6-F1
#
_cell.length_a   1.000
_cell.length_b   1.000
_cell.length_c   1.000
_cell.angle_alpha   90.00
_cell.angle_beta   90.00
_cell.angle_gamma   90.00
#
_symmetry.space_group_name_H-M   'P 1'
#
loop_
_entity.id
_entity.type
_entity.pdbx_description
1 polymer ?
#
loop_
_entity_poly.entity_id
_entity_poly.type
_entity_poly.pdbx_seq_one_letter_code
_entity_poly.pdbx_strand_id
1 'polypeptide(L)'
;MARRKRTTQRKDVQDYRHDTATRKNNPPAGIAAQGRIQETPKQEYTYNPHLPPNLRSDPNGDADKLPELLQTAQQRPLSTEEAKTLADALQHHSPWLEWAGKQETKSFTVDPVALHIHERVSAKAILKVAERQNVQRELFADPQQDYSKAVDFYQHDVDWANRLILGDSLTVMSSLAHREDLAGKVQMIYIDPPYGIKFASNFQPTVFQRDVKDRDQDLTREREQIKAYRDTWTLGIHSYLAYLRERLIVAKELLTDSGSIFVQIGDENVHLARNLMDEVFRPNNFVSQISVFKTTTPRKLLDNNLFYLLWYARNIENLAYHQIFIDKPCDEWARETKGGSWGVTIDMKDRPLTPEEKANTNLLPSEAKVYQLSGLTSAGAGSNRPSFSFEGNTHLTDSKSHWKTSIEGLQRLNSAGRLESRGKKPWFKKYHQDFPVKRLTNAWIDTSGKANERFYVVQTQDKVIERCVLMTTRPGDLVLDPTCGGGTTAYVAEQWGRRWVTIDTSRVAVALARQRLLTGNFDYYKLKDESKGIAGSFINKTVPHITLRSIAQNTALDPIFAKHEPILKERLETLNHTLSQITPPPQNSRQIAF
;
A
#
# COMPACT_ATOMS: atom_id res chain seq x y z
N MET A 1 -40.98 23.81 29.59
CA MET A 1 -39.60 24.29 29.35
C MET A 1 -39.13 23.80 27.99
N ALA A 2 -39.04 24.68 26.99
CA ALA A 2 -38.60 24.32 25.65
C ALA A 2 -37.11 23.95 25.67
N ARG A 3 -36.79 22.73 25.20
CA ARG A 3 -35.43 22.21 25.12
C ARG A 3 -34.63 23.13 24.20
N ARG A 4 -33.66 23.86 24.77
CA ARG A 4 -32.76 24.79 24.07
C ARG A 4 -32.14 24.05 22.89
N LYS A 5 -32.49 24.43 21.65
CA LYS A 5 -31.84 23.90 20.44
C LYS A 5 -30.35 24.15 20.58
N ARG A 6 -29.58 23.07 20.67
CA ARG A 6 -28.12 23.09 20.67
C ARG A 6 -27.72 23.68 19.32
N THR A 7 -27.17 24.89 19.31
CA THR A 7 -26.62 25.54 18.12
C THR A 7 -25.42 24.71 17.68
N THR A 8 -25.66 23.77 16.76
CA THR A 8 -24.60 23.07 16.04
C THR A 8 -23.85 24.12 15.22
N GLN A 9 -22.57 24.34 15.53
CA GLN A 9 -21.68 25.11 14.67
C GLN A 9 -21.78 24.54 13.24
N ARG A 10 -22.12 25.39 12.28
CA ARG A 10 -22.13 25.05 10.85
C ARG A 10 -20.72 24.63 10.48
N LYS A 11 -20.54 23.35 10.15
CA LYS A 11 -19.32 22.90 9.47
C LYS A 11 -19.45 23.32 8.01
N ASP A 12 -18.48 24.07 7.52
CA ASP A 12 -18.36 24.32 6.08
C ASP A 12 -18.08 22.99 5.39
N VAL A 13 -18.97 22.58 4.48
CA VAL A 13 -18.87 21.30 3.77
C VAL A 13 -18.13 21.56 2.46
N GLN A 14 -16.85 21.23 2.45
CA GLN A 14 -15.99 21.29 1.28
C GLN A 14 -15.76 19.88 0.73
N ASP A 15 -15.56 19.81 -0.59
CA ASP A 15 -15.28 18.60 -1.32
C ASP A 15 -13.95 18.71 -2.07
N TYR A 16 -13.26 17.58 -2.17
CA TYR A 16 -12.04 17.47 -2.96
C TYR A 16 -12.39 17.51 -4.46
N ARG A 17 -11.93 18.56 -5.14
CA ARG A 17 -12.09 18.70 -6.59
C ARG A 17 -10.80 18.35 -7.33
N HIS A 18 -10.96 17.65 -8.45
CA HIS A 18 -9.86 17.18 -9.30
C HIS A 18 -9.79 18.03 -10.57
N ASP A 19 -9.61 19.35 -10.42
CA ASP A 19 -9.71 20.32 -11.51
C ASP A 19 -8.66 20.12 -12.62
N THR A 20 -7.59 19.40 -12.32
CA THR A 20 -6.52 19.06 -13.27
C THR A 20 -6.78 17.78 -14.05
N ALA A 21 -7.88 17.06 -13.76
CA ALA A 21 -8.21 15.79 -14.40
C ALA A 21 -9.51 15.88 -15.19
N THR A 22 -9.49 15.30 -16.39
CA THR A 22 -10.65 15.21 -17.28
C THR A 22 -10.99 13.76 -17.60
N ARG A 23 -12.17 13.55 -18.17
CA ARG A 23 -12.64 12.28 -18.73
C ARG A 23 -13.51 12.52 -19.96
N LYS A 24 -13.74 11.49 -20.77
CA LYS A 24 -14.68 11.58 -21.90
C LYS A 24 -16.13 11.76 -21.45
N ASN A 25 -16.94 12.43 -22.27
CA ASN A 25 -18.36 12.65 -22.04
C ASN A 25 -19.19 11.38 -22.35
N ASN A 26 -19.54 10.64 -21.29
CA ASN A 26 -20.43 9.48 -21.41
C ASN A 26 -21.89 9.91 -21.66
N PRO A 27 -22.66 9.13 -22.44
CA PRO A 27 -24.06 9.39 -22.71
C PRO A 27 -24.95 9.29 -21.45
N PRO A 28 -25.74 10.32 -21.11
CA PRO A 28 -26.83 10.17 -20.15
C PRO A 28 -27.88 9.20 -20.70
N ALA A 29 -28.36 8.26 -19.88
CA ALA A 29 -29.30 7.23 -20.32
C ALA A 29 -30.57 7.80 -20.97
N GLY A 30 -31.03 8.99 -20.53
CA GLY A 30 -32.20 9.67 -21.11
C GLY A 30 -31.97 10.32 -22.49
N ILE A 31 -30.72 10.63 -22.86
CA ILE A 31 -30.35 11.32 -24.12
C ILE A 31 -29.61 10.38 -25.06
N ALA A 32 -29.16 9.20 -24.59
CA ALA A 32 -28.42 8.22 -25.37
C ALA A 32 -29.10 7.84 -26.70
N ALA A 33 -30.43 7.75 -26.72
CA ALA A 33 -31.21 7.45 -27.93
C ALA A 33 -31.24 8.58 -28.97
N GLN A 34 -30.88 9.81 -28.59
CA GLN A 34 -30.91 11.00 -29.45
C GLN A 34 -29.54 11.30 -30.09
N GLY A 35 -28.46 10.69 -29.59
CA GLY A 35 -27.10 10.90 -30.09
C GLY A 35 -26.52 9.74 -30.88
N ARG A 36 -25.42 10.00 -31.57
CA ARG A 36 -24.71 8.98 -32.36
C ARG A 36 -23.54 8.43 -31.56
N ILE A 37 -23.69 7.20 -31.06
CA ILE A 37 -22.58 6.44 -30.46
C ILE A 37 -21.80 5.78 -31.60
N GLN A 38 -20.53 6.13 -31.74
CA GLN A 38 -19.66 5.42 -32.69
C GLN A 38 -19.41 3.99 -32.19
N GLU A 39 -19.53 3.02 -33.09
CA GLU A 39 -19.16 1.64 -32.82
C GLU A 39 -17.64 1.55 -32.79
N THR A 40 -17.11 1.04 -31.69
CA THR A 40 -15.69 0.75 -31.54
C THR A 40 -15.47 -0.71 -31.94
N PRO A 41 -14.45 -1.03 -32.75
CA PRO A 41 -14.20 -2.41 -33.14
C PRO A 41 -13.98 -3.28 -31.91
N LYS A 42 -14.43 -4.53 -32.00
CA LYS A 42 -14.15 -5.54 -30.98
C LYS A 42 -12.64 -5.70 -30.85
N GLN A 43 -12.18 -5.74 -29.61
CA GLN A 43 -10.75 -5.84 -29.31
C GLN A 43 -10.37 -7.32 -29.21
N GLU A 44 -9.40 -7.74 -30.02
CA GLU A 44 -8.82 -9.06 -29.94
C GLU A 44 -7.58 -9.00 -29.06
N TYR A 45 -7.66 -9.67 -27.91
CA TYR A 45 -6.52 -9.86 -27.03
C TYR A 45 -5.89 -11.20 -27.36
N THR A 46 -4.78 -11.15 -28.07
CA THR A 46 -3.91 -12.32 -28.24
C THR A 46 -3.07 -12.48 -26.99
N TYR A 47 -3.07 -13.67 -26.40
CA TYR A 47 -2.04 -14.03 -25.43
C TYR A 47 -1.08 -14.99 -26.13
N ASN A 48 0.22 -14.86 -25.86
CA ASN A 48 1.19 -15.75 -26.45
C ASN A 48 0.97 -17.18 -25.88
N PRO A 49 0.52 -18.15 -26.68
CA PRO A 49 0.15 -19.47 -26.22
C PRO A 49 1.24 -20.49 -26.53
N HIS A 50 2.53 -20.15 -26.46
CA HIS A 50 3.58 -21.06 -26.94
C HIS A 50 3.84 -22.21 -25.95
N LEU A 51 3.18 -23.32 -26.32
CA LEU A 51 3.08 -24.71 -25.82
C LEU A 51 4.36 -25.54 -26.13
N PRO A 52 4.46 -26.88 -25.89
CA PRO A 52 3.84 -27.81 -24.92
C PRO A 52 4.88 -28.74 -24.19
N PRO A 53 4.48 -29.58 -23.22
CA PRO A 53 5.18 -30.83 -22.93
C PRO A 53 4.99 -31.85 -24.09
N ASN A 54 6.05 -32.01 -24.88
CA ASN A 54 6.36 -33.04 -25.90
C ASN A 54 5.97 -32.84 -27.40
N LEU A 55 7.03 -32.98 -28.21
CA LEU A 55 7.21 -33.23 -29.66
C LEU A 55 6.89 -32.12 -30.70
N ARG A 56 7.97 -31.42 -31.09
CA ARG A 56 8.30 -30.76 -32.38
C ARG A 56 7.14 -30.36 -33.31
N SER A 57 6.94 -29.05 -33.49
CA SER A 57 6.69 -28.40 -34.80
C SER A 57 6.58 -26.88 -34.63
N ASP A 58 7.73 -26.20 -34.62
CA ASP A 58 7.84 -24.75 -34.87
C ASP A 58 7.84 -24.54 -36.39
N PRO A 59 6.86 -23.82 -37.00
CA PRO A 59 6.82 -23.60 -38.45
C PRO A 59 7.95 -22.70 -38.99
N ASN A 60 8.58 -21.89 -38.13
CA ASN A 60 9.64 -20.95 -38.51
C ASN A 60 11.04 -21.45 -38.13
N GLY A 61 11.13 -22.48 -37.27
CA GLY A 61 12.40 -23.08 -36.85
C GLY A 61 13.30 -22.13 -36.05
N ASP A 62 12.73 -21.12 -35.41
CA ASP A 62 13.49 -20.14 -34.64
C ASP A 62 14.03 -20.73 -33.33
N ALA A 63 13.33 -21.73 -32.76
CA ALA A 63 13.83 -22.49 -31.62
C ALA A 63 15.10 -23.32 -31.92
N ASP A 64 15.31 -23.72 -33.18
CA ASP A 64 16.51 -24.47 -33.60
C ASP A 64 17.75 -23.57 -33.75
N LYS A 65 17.57 -22.24 -33.80
CA LYS A 65 18.66 -21.24 -33.89
C LYS A 65 19.28 -20.90 -32.53
N LEU A 66 18.65 -21.29 -31.41
CA LEU A 66 19.11 -21.01 -30.05
C LEU A 66 20.54 -21.51 -29.77
N PRO A 67 20.91 -22.76 -30.12
CA PRO A 67 22.28 -23.24 -29.96
C PRO A 67 23.31 -22.45 -30.78
N GLU A 68 22.97 -22.08 -32.02
CA GLU A 68 23.86 -21.28 -32.89
C GLU A 68 24.00 -19.84 -32.39
N LEU A 69 22.93 -19.22 -31.89
CA LEU A 69 22.97 -17.88 -31.30
C LEU A 69 23.79 -17.86 -30.00
N LEU A 70 23.68 -18.90 -29.16
CA LEU A 70 24.51 -19.06 -27.97
C LEU A 70 25.99 -19.24 -28.32
N GLN A 71 26.29 -20.00 -29.38
CA GLN A 71 27.66 -20.19 -29.87
C GLN A 71 28.20 -18.91 -30.53
N THR A 72 27.36 -18.17 -31.24
CA THR A 72 27.70 -16.88 -31.86
C THR A 72 27.99 -15.82 -30.79
N ALA A 73 27.21 -15.78 -29.70
CA ALA A 73 27.43 -14.89 -28.56
C ALA A 73 28.79 -15.11 -27.87
N GLN A 74 29.36 -16.31 -27.98
CA GLN A 74 30.69 -16.65 -27.47
C GLN A 74 31.83 -16.21 -28.42
N GLN A 75 31.53 -15.98 -29.70
CA GLN A 75 32.52 -15.66 -30.73
C GLN A 75 32.50 -14.20 -31.16
N ARG A 76 31.33 -13.55 -31.15
CA ARG A 76 31.15 -12.13 -31.45
C ARG A 76 30.04 -11.51 -30.59
N PRO A 77 30.07 -10.20 -30.34
CA PRO A 77 28.92 -9.51 -29.78
C PRO A 77 27.69 -9.70 -30.68
N LEU A 78 26.56 -10.04 -30.05
CA LEU A 78 25.26 -10.16 -30.73
C LEU A 78 24.78 -8.77 -31.19
N SER A 79 24.11 -8.72 -32.33
CA SER A 79 23.34 -7.53 -32.72
C SER A 79 22.18 -7.30 -31.76
N THR A 80 21.62 -6.09 -31.75
CA THR A 80 20.52 -5.73 -30.84
C THR A 80 19.28 -6.62 -31.04
N GLU A 81 19.01 -7.04 -32.28
CA GLU A 81 17.90 -7.96 -32.57
C GLU A 81 18.21 -9.39 -32.12
N GLU A 82 19.42 -9.91 -32.40
CA GLU A 82 19.85 -11.24 -31.94
C GLU A 82 19.88 -11.37 -30.41
N ALA A 83 20.35 -10.32 -29.73
CA ALA A 83 20.36 -10.24 -28.28
C ALA A 83 18.94 -10.22 -27.70
N LYS A 84 18.00 -9.55 -28.37
CA LYS A 84 16.58 -9.52 -27.97
C LYS A 84 15.92 -10.88 -28.17
N THR A 85 16.15 -11.53 -29.31
CA THR A 85 15.62 -12.88 -29.60
C THR A 85 16.18 -13.93 -28.63
N LEU A 86 17.49 -13.87 -28.32
CA LEU A 86 18.10 -14.79 -27.36
C LEU A 86 17.63 -14.52 -25.92
N ALA A 87 17.49 -13.25 -25.52
CA ALA A 87 16.97 -12.87 -24.22
C ALA A 87 15.51 -13.30 -24.04
N ASP A 88 14.68 -13.07 -25.07
CA ASP A 88 13.31 -13.56 -25.10
C ASP A 88 13.33 -15.09 -24.96
N ALA A 89 14.01 -15.83 -25.84
CA ALA A 89 14.01 -17.29 -25.80
C ALA A 89 14.50 -17.91 -24.47
N LEU A 90 15.55 -17.36 -23.85
CA LEU A 90 16.00 -17.79 -22.51
C LEU A 90 14.99 -17.48 -21.41
N GLN A 91 14.21 -16.41 -21.56
CA GLN A 91 13.15 -16.02 -20.65
C GLN A 91 11.93 -16.96 -20.73
N HIS A 92 11.73 -17.66 -21.86
CA HIS A 92 10.59 -18.56 -22.12
C HIS A 92 10.80 -20.03 -21.70
N HIS A 93 11.97 -20.40 -21.14
CA HIS A 93 12.27 -21.78 -20.72
C HIS A 93 11.75 -22.15 -19.30
N SER A 94 10.85 -21.35 -18.74
CA SER A 94 10.32 -21.53 -17.38
C SER A 94 9.04 -22.39 -17.36
N PRO A 95 8.79 -23.20 -16.31
CA PRO A 95 7.56 -23.96 -16.18
C PRO A 95 6.33 -23.04 -16.16
N TRP A 96 5.23 -23.45 -16.81
CA TRP A 96 4.00 -22.66 -16.90
C TRP A 96 2.76 -23.46 -16.47
N LEU A 97 1.68 -22.74 -16.18
CA LEU A 97 0.40 -23.33 -15.77
C LEU A 97 -0.47 -23.64 -17.00
N GLU A 98 -0.98 -24.86 -17.10
CA GLU A 98 -1.84 -25.34 -18.19
C GLU A 98 -3.20 -25.84 -17.64
N TRP A 99 -4.28 -25.52 -18.35
CA TRP A 99 -5.67 -25.85 -17.95
C TRP A 99 -6.57 -25.90 -19.20
N ALA A 100 -7.69 -26.65 -19.14
CA ALA A 100 -8.54 -26.95 -20.30
C ALA A 100 -8.81 -25.76 -21.25
N GLY A 101 -9.35 -24.64 -20.75
CA GLY A 101 -9.65 -23.47 -21.58
C GLY A 101 -8.44 -22.69 -22.12
N LYS A 102 -7.21 -22.99 -21.67
CA LYS A 102 -5.97 -22.43 -22.22
C LYS A 102 -5.44 -23.26 -23.40
N GLN A 103 -5.73 -24.55 -23.46
CA GLN A 103 -5.31 -25.43 -24.55
C GLN A 103 -6.08 -25.15 -25.84
N GLU A 104 -7.37 -24.86 -25.70
CA GLU A 104 -8.31 -24.78 -26.82
C GLU A 104 -8.32 -23.41 -27.51
N THR A 105 -8.04 -22.34 -26.76
CA THR A 105 -8.17 -20.96 -27.23
C THR A 105 -6.83 -20.23 -27.11
N LYS A 106 -6.51 -19.35 -28.06
CA LYS A 106 -5.23 -18.60 -28.13
C LYS A 106 -5.41 -17.07 -28.06
N SER A 107 -6.64 -16.61 -28.23
CA SER A 107 -7.05 -15.21 -28.10
C SER A 107 -8.45 -15.15 -27.50
N PHE A 108 -8.85 -13.98 -27.02
CA PHE A 108 -10.23 -13.73 -26.66
C PHE A 108 -10.65 -12.35 -27.17
N THR A 109 -11.92 -12.23 -27.53
CA THR A 109 -12.48 -10.99 -28.07
C THR A 109 -13.39 -10.35 -27.03
N VAL A 110 -13.18 -9.07 -26.77
CA VAL A 110 -14.03 -8.28 -25.88
C VAL A 110 -14.66 -7.15 -26.67
N ASP A 111 -15.97 -6.99 -26.51
CA ASP A 111 -16.72 -5.88 -27.07
C ASP A 111 -16.63 -4.67 -26.11
N PRO A 112 -15.96 -3.56 -26.47
CA PRO A 112 -16.00 -2.35 -25.67
C PRO A 112 -17.40 -1.72 -25.80
N VAL A 113 -18.25 -1.88 -24.78
CA VAL A 113 -19.61 -1.33 -24.75
C VAL A 113 -19.63 0.16 -24.39
N ALA A 114 -20.66 0.87 -24.84
CA ALA A 114 -20.89 2.24 -24.38
C ALA A 114 -21.38 2.25 -22.92
N LEU A 115 -20.70 3.03 -22.09
CA LEU A 115 -21.01 3.21 -20.68
C LEU A 115 -21.98 4.39 -20.51
N HIS A 116 -23.15 4.13 -19.93
CA HIS A 116 -24.22 5.10 -19.81
C HIS A 116 -24.31 5.68 -18.39
N ILE A 117 -24.56 6.99 -18.29
CA ILE A 117 -24.80 7.67 -17.01
C ILE A 117 -26.29 7.51 -16.67
N HIS A 118 -26.57 6.73 -15.63
CA HIS A 118 -27.92 6.59 -15.10
C HIS A 118 -28.26 7.65 -14.04
N GLU A 119 -27.29 8.03 -13.22
CA GLU A 119 -27.49 8.93 -12.10
C GLU A 119 -26.22 9.76 -11.87
N ARG A 120 -26.40 11.01 -11.45
CA ARG A 120 -25.34 11.88 -10.93
C ARG A 120 -25.73 12.27 -9.51
N VAL A 121 -24.83 12.08 -8.55
CA VAL A 121 -25.11 12.32 -7.14
C VAL A 121 -24.11 13.30 -6.55
N SER A 122 -24.61 14.29 -5.81
CA SER A 122 -23.78 15.23 -5.06
C SER A 122 -24.31 15.37 -3.63
N ALA A 123 -23.52 14.92 -2.65
CA ALA A 123 -23.85 15.06 -1.23
C ALA A 123 -24.06 16.54 -0.84
N LYS A 124 -23.23 17.44 -1.39
CA LYS A 124 -23.36 18.90 -1.20
C LYS A 124 -24.70 19.43 -1.72
N ALA A 125 -25.12 19.02 -2.92
CA ALA A 125 -26.43 19.42 -3.46
C ALA A 125 -27.58 18.88 -2.60
N ILE A 126 -27.51 17.61 -2.17
CA ILE A 126 -28.50 16.98 -1.30
C ILE A 126 -28.63 17.73 0.03
N LEU A 127 -27.51 18.10 0.66
CA LEU A 127 -27.50 18.87 1.91
C LEU A 127 -28.11 20.27 1.73
N LYS A 128 -27.73 21.00 0.67
CA LYS A 128 -28.33 22.32 0.36
C LYS A 128 -29.86 22.22 0.19
N VAL A 129 -30.35 21.18 -0.48
CA VAL A 129 -31.79 20.93 -0.66
C VAL A 129 -32.46 20.57 0.66
N ALA A 130 -31.86 19.71 1.48
CA ALA A 130 -32.36 19.36 2.80
C ALA A 130 -32.45 20.60 3.72
N GLU A 131 -31.54 21.56 3.55
CA GLU A 131 -31.56 22.87 4.21
C GLU A 131 -32.59 23.85 3.63
N ARG A 132 -33.41 23.43 2.65
CA ARG A 132 -34.40 24.25 1.93
C ARG A 132 -33.80 25.49 1.26
N GLN A 133 -32.52 25.42 0.88
CA GLN A 133 -31.93 26.43 0.02
C GLN A 133 -32.53 26.29 -1.39
N ASN A 134 -32.62 27.40 -2.14
CA ASN A 134 -33.21 27.39 -3.47
C ASN A 134 -32.19 26.82 -4.47
N VAL A 135 -32.21 25.51 -4.70
CA VAL A 135 -31.24 24.78 -5.54
C VAL A 135 -31.87 24.40 -6.89
N GLN A 136 -32.78 25.22 -7.42
CA GLN A 136 -33.75 24.89 -8.47
C GLN A 136 -33.19 24.27 -9.78
N ARG A 137 -31.87 24.14 -9.94
CA ARG A 137 -31.19 23.49 -11.09
C ARG A 137 -29.96 22.61 -10.77
N GLU A 138 -29.47 22.51 -9.53
CA GLU A 138 -28.24 21.74 -9.20
C GLU A 138 -28.50 20.37 -8.54
N LEU A 139 -29.75 19.88 -8.51
CA LEU A 139 -30.13 18.66 -7.78
C LEU A 139 -29.30 17.42 -8.18
N PHE A 140 -28.87 17.36 -9.44
CA PHE A 140 -28.11 16.25 -10.03
C PHE A 140 -26.68 16.64 -10.47
N ALA A 141 -26.15 17.80 -10.06
CA ALA A 141 -24.81 18.27 -10.48
C ALA A 141 -24.58 18.19 -12.01
N ASP A 142 -25.60 18.54 -12.81
CA ASP A 142 -25.51 18.51 -14.27
C ASP A 142 -24.61 19.66 -14.77
N PRO A 143 -23.57 19.38 -15.56
CA PRO A 143 -22.79 20.42 -16.22
C PRO A 143 -23.69 21.23 -17.15
N GLN A 144 -23.65 22.56 -17.09
CA GLN A 144 -24.31 23.43 -18.07
C GLN A 144 -23.55 23.36 -19.40
N GLN A 145 -23.86 22.35 -20.21
CA GLN A 145 -23.32 22.21 -21.57
C GLN A 145 -24.39 22.56 -22.59
N ASP A 146 -23.95 23.17 -23.69
CA ASP A 146 -24.80 23.35 -24.88
C ASP A 146 -25.28 21.98 -25.38
N TYR A 147 -26.55 21.88 -25.79
CA TYR A 147 -27.20 20.62 -26.17
C TYR A 147 -26.44 19.92 -27.31
N SER A 148 -25.86 20.71 -28.23
CA SER A 148 -25.00 20.23 -29.31
C SER A 148 -23.83 19.38 -28.78
N LYS A 149 -23.11 19.89 -27.78
CA LYS A 149 -21.99 19.18 -27.14
C LYS A 149 -22.50 17.99 -26.32
N ALA A 150 -23.64 18.11 -25.64
CA ALA A 150 -24.16 17.04 -24.78
C ALA A 150 -24.45 15.73 -25.54
N VAL A 151 -24.67 15.80 -26.87
CA VAL A 151 -25.02 14.67 -27.74
C VAL A 151 -23.79 14.06 -28.45
N ASP A 152 -22.64 14.76 -28.45
CA ASP A 152 -21.37 14.31 -29.05
C ASP A 152 -20.59 13.37 -28.12
N PHE A 153 -21.13 12.17 -27.87
CA PHE A 153 -20.60 11.20 -26.92
C PHE A 153 -19.18 10.74 -27.25
N TYR A 154 -18.33 10.67 -26.23
CA TYR A 154 -16.90 10.30 -26.32
C TYR A 154 -16.00 11.24 -27.14
N GLN A 155 -16.51 12.38 -27.63
CA GLN A 155 -15.75 13.28 -28.50
C GLN A 155 -15.04 14.41 -27.76
N HIS A 156 -15.48 14.73 -26.54
CA HIS A 156 -14.88 15.82 -25.77
C HIS A 156 -14.69 15.46 -24.29
N ASP A 157 -13.84 16.26 -23.65
CA ASP A 157 -13.46 16.08 -22.27
C ASP A 157 -14.37 16.89 -21.34
N VAL A 158 -14.70 16.29 -20.21
CA VAL A 158 -15.45 16.88 -19.10
C VAL A 158 -14.70 16.70 -17.80
N ASP A 159 -15.06 17.49 -16.80
CA ASP A 159 -14.46 17.41 -15.46
C ASP A 159 -14.52 15.99 -14.89
N TRP A 160 -13.46 15.61 -14.18
CA TRP A 160 -13.42 14.32 -13.54
C TRP A 160 -14.52 14.19 -12.48
N ALA A 161 -15.20 13.05 -12.52
CA ALA A 161 -16.09 12.59 -11.47
C ALA A 161 -15.74 11.14 -11.16
N ASN A 162 -15.76 10.79 -9.87
CA ASN A 162 -15.59 9.41 -9.43
C ASN A 162 -16.81 8.56 -9.82
N ARG A 163 -16.61 7.27 -10.12
CA ARG A 163 -17.62 6.46 -10.83
C ARG A 163 -17.86 5.09 -10.21
N LEU A 164 -19.13 4.78 -9.98
CA LEU A 164 -19.66 3.45 -9.69
C LEU A 164 -20.31 2.91 -10.97
N ILE A 165 -19.82 1.80 -11.50
CA ILE A 165 -20.29 1.22 -12.76
C ILE A 165 -20.92 -0.15 -12.50
N LEU A 166 -22.16 -0.32 -12.96
CA LEU A 166 -22.83 -1.62 -12.99
C LEU A 166 -22.55 -2.30 -14.33
N GLY A 167 -21.88 -3.44 -14.32
CA GLY A 167 -21.59 -4.20 -15.54
C GLY A 167 -20.51 -5.27 -15.33
N ASP A 168 -20.29 -6.08 -16.36
CA ASP A 168 -19.18 -7.03 -16.34
C ASP A 168 -17.83 -6.31 -16.43
N SER A 169 -16.93 -6.64 -15.51
CA SER A 169 -15.67 -5.90 -15.38
C SER A 169 -14.74 -6.06 -16.57
N LEU A 170 -14.77 -7.18 -17.30
CA LEU A 170 -13.94 -7.35 -18.50
C LEU A 170 -14.36 -6.35 -19.59
N THR A 171 -15.65 -6.31 -19.87
CA THR A 171 -16.26 -5.43 -20.87
C THR A 171 -16.10 -3.96 -20.49
N VAL A 172 -16.33 -3.62 -19.22
CA VAL A 172 -16.18 -2.24 -18.73
C VAL A 172 -14.72 -1.81 -18.79
N MET A 173 -13.76 -2.62 -18.33
CA MET A 173 -12.34 -2.28 -18.41
C MET A 173 -11.86 -2.08 -19.85
N SER A 174 -12.32 -2.93 -20.79
CA SER A 174 -12.03 -2.76 -22.22
C SER A 174 -12.56 -1.43 -22.75
N SER A 175 -13.76 -1.02 -22.30
CA SER A 175 -14.38 0.26 -22.64
C SER A 175 -13.62 1.44 -22.05
N LEU A 176 -13.16 1.34 -20.80
CA LEU A 176 -12.32 2.35 -20.16
C LEU A 176 -10.99 2.53 -20.93
N ALA A 177 -10.36 1.42 -21.33
CA ALA A 177 -9.11 1.46 -22.08
C ALA A 177 -9.30 2.11 -23.47
N HIS A 178 -10.27 1.64 -24.25
CA HIS A 178 -10.36 1.97 -25.69
C HIS A 178 -11.33 3.11 -26.03
N ARG A 179 -12.44 3.27 -25.31
CA ARG A 179 -13.41 4.35 -25.57
C ARG A 179 -13.11 5.62 -24.77
N GLU A 180 -12.60 5.45 -23.55
CA GLU A 180 -12.31 6.58 -22.67
C GLU A 180 -10.84 6.96 -22.59
N ASP A 181 -9.98 6.27 -23.35
CA ASP A 181 -8.53 6.53 -23.40
C ASP A 181 -7.90 6.49 -21.99
N LEU A 182 -8.25 5.49 -21.16
CA LEU A 182 -7.65 5.29 -19.83
C LEU A 182 -6.52 4.24 -19.81
N ALA A 183 -6.16 3.70 -20.98
CA ALA A 183 -4.99 2.84 -21.13
C ALA A 183 -3.73 3.58 -20.62
N GLY A 184 -2.93 2.91 -19.79
CA GLY A 184 -1.73 3.50 -19.19
C GLY A 184 -1.94 4.62 -18.18
N LYS A 185 -3.18 4.90 -17.71
CA LYS A 185 -3.48 6.03 -16.80
C LYS A 185 -3.87 5.63 -15.38
N VAL A 186 -4.08 4.33 -15.11
CA VAL A 186 -4.43 3.83 -13.77
C VAL A 186 -3.17 3.61 -12.94
N GLN A 187 -3.11 4.18 -11.74
CA GLN A 187 -1.95 4.05 -10.85
C GLN A 187 -2.03 2.79 -9.97
N MET A 188 -3.24 2.45 -9.50
CA MET A 188 -3.44 1.27 -8.66
C MET A 188 -4.69 0.50 -9.10
N ILE A 189 -4.57 -0.81 -9.20
CA ILE A 189 -5.70 -1.74 -9.37
C ILE A 189 -5.78 -2.64 -8.14
N TYR A 190 -6.97 -2.74 -7.55
CA TYR A 190 -7.25 -3.71 -6.48
C TYR A 190 -8.32 -4.68 -6.94
N ILE A 191 -8.02 -5.98 -6.97
CA ILE A 191 -8.96 -7.03 -7.37
C ILE A 191 -9.18 -7.95 -6.18
N ASP A 192 -10.43 -8.09 -5.75
CA ASP A 192 -10.89 -9.12 -4.82
C ASP A 192 -11.75 -10.14 -5.58
N PRO A 193 -11.12 -11.03 -6.38
CA PRO A 193 -11.87 -12.03 -7.10
C PRO A 193 -12.46 -13.03 -6.10
N PRO A 194 -13.61 -13.60 -6.42
CA PRO A 194 -14.26 -14.57 -5.55
C PRO A 194 -13.40 -15.83 -5.37
N TYR A 195 -13.30 -16.32 -4.13
CA TYR A 195 -12.38 -17.40 -3.72
C TYR A 195 -12.88 -18.79 -4.09
N GLY A 196 -12.86 -19.11 -5.39
CA GLY A 196 -13.15 -20.45 -5.89
C GLY A 196 -14.62 -20.85 -5.87
N ILE A 197 -14.88 -22.08 -6.35
CA ILE A 197 -16.11 -22.58 -6.99
C ILE A 197 -17.35 -22.63 -6.05
N LYS A 198 -17.18 -22.47 -4.73
CA LYS A 198 -18.29 -22.46 -3.76
C LYS A 198 -18.79 -21.03 -3.53
N PHE A 199 -19.57 -20.56 -4.48
CA PHE A 199 -19.95 -19.15 -4.63
C PHE A 199 -21.25 -18.71 -3.94
N ALA A 200 -22.05 -19.64 -3.43
CA ALA A 200 -23.42 -19.34 -2.98
C ALA A 200 -23.47 -18.46 -1.71
N SER A 201 -22.38 -18.35 -0.94
CA SER A 201 -22.32 -17.54 0.29
C SER A 201 -21.77 -16.12 0.15
N ASN A 202 -21.27 -15.73 -1.04
CA ASN A 202 -20.63 -14.41 -1.24
C ASN A 202 -21.58 -13.34 -1.79
N PHE A 203 -22.78 -13.73 -2.24
CA PHE A 203 -23.70 -12.83 -2.94
C PHE A 203 -24.88 -12.45 -2.06
N GLN A 204 -25.04 -11.16 -1.80
CA GLN A 204 -26.15 -10.67 -1.01
C GLN A 204 -27.41 -10.53 -1.90
N PRO A 205 -28.49 -11.28 -1.66
CA PRO A 205 -29.65 -11.27 -2.56
C PRO A 205 -30.48 -9.99 -2.48
N THR A 206 -30.47 -9.31 -1.31
CA THR A 206 -31.16 -8.03 -1.11
C THR A 206 -30.38 -7.13 -0.16
N VAL A 207 -30.59 -5.81 -0.24
CA VAL A 207 -29.92 -4.80 0.61
C VAL A 207 -30.11 -5.05 2.13
N PHE A 208 -31.22 -5.68 2.52
CA PHE A 208 -31.60 -5.87 3.93
C PHE A 208 -31.25 -7.23 4.52
N GLN A 209 -30.89 -8.22 3.69
CA GLN A 209 -30.62 -9.59 4.15
C GLN A 209 -29.12 -9.90 4.05
N ARG A 210 -28.44 -9.99 5.20
CA ARG A 210 -26.99 -10.25 5.29
C ARG A 210 -26.62 -11.71 5.58
N ASP A 211 -27.55 -12.52 6.07
CA ASP A 211 -27.33 -13.96 6.30
C ASP A 211 -27.63 -14.70 5.00
N VAL A 212 -26.58 -15.16 4.33
CA VAL A 212 -26.65 -15.90 3.05
C VAL A 212 -26.23 -17.34 3.34
N LYS A 213 -27.11 -18.31 3.01
CA LYS A 213 -26.85 -19.74 3.15
C LYS A 213 -26.86 -20.40 1.78
N ASP A 214 -26.23 -21.57 1.67
CA ASP A 214 -26.24 -22.40 0.46
C ASP A 214 -27.63 -23.07 0.28
N ARG A 215 -28.68 -22.28 0.05
CA ARG A 215 -30.05 -22.74 -0.24
C ARG A 215 -30.51 -22.16 -1.57
N ASP A 216 -31.24 -22.95 -2.37
CA ASP A 216 -31.76 -22.53 -3.68
C ASP A 216 -32.63 -21.26 -3.64
N GLN A 217 -33.19 -20.92 -2.48
CA GLN A 217 -34.02 -19.72 -2.27
C GLN A 217 -33.20 -18.43 -2.10
N ASP A 218 -31.90 -18.53 -1.80
CA ASP A 218 -30.98 -17.41 -1.61
C ASP A 218 -30.23 -17.04 -2.91
N LEU A 219 -30.45 -17.80 -4.00
CA LEU A 219 -29.98 -17.44 -5.34
C LEU A 219 -30.70 -16.18 -5.84
N THR A 220 -29.92 -15.19 -6.26
CA THR A 220 -30.43 -13.94 -6.83
C THR A 220 -31.39 -14.21 -7.98
N ARG A 221 -32.56 -13.56 -7.96
CA ARG A 221 -33.61 -13.71 -9.00
C ARG A 221 -33.27 -13.03 -10.34
N GLU A 222 -32.09 -12.41 -10.45
CA GLU A 222 -31.65 -11.71 -11.66
C GLU A 222 -31.14 -12.70 -12.71
N ARG A 223 -31.83 -12.80 -13.85
CA ARG A 223 -31.48 -13.70 -14.97
C ARG A 223 -30.05 -13.51 -15.48
N GLU A 224 -29.54 -12.27 -15.45
CA GLU A 224 -28.19 -11.90 -15.91
C GLU A 224 -27.10 -12.51 -15.00
N GLN A 225 -27.30 -12.46 -13.67
CA GLN A 225 -26.41 -13.09 -12.69
C GLN A 225 -26.51 -14.61 -12.73
N ILE A 226 -27.71 -15.18 -12.87
CA ILE A 226 -27.89 -16.65 -12.98
C ILE A 226 -27.21 -17.19 -14.24
N LYS A 227 -27.29 -16.47 -15.37
CA LYS A 227 -26.67 -16.86 -16.65
C LYS A 227 -25.15 -16.72 -16.60
N ALA A 228 -24.62 -15.59 -16.12
CA ALA A 228 -23.20 -15.43 -15.87
C ALA A 228 -22.66 -16.49 -14.88
N TYR A 229 -23.43 -16.85 -13.85
CA TYR A 229 -23.06 -17.83 -12.83
C TYR A 229 -23.02 -19.28 -13.37
N ARG A 230 -24.06 -19.73 -14.09
CA ARG A 230 -24.11 -21.10 -14.62
C ARG A 230 -23.12 -21.33 -15.77
N ASP A 231 -22.90 -20.33 -16.61
CA ASP A 231 -22.02 -20.45 -17.78
C ASP A 231 -20.53 -20.28 -17.41
N THR A 232 -20.19 -19.47 -16.40
CA THR A 232 -18.79 -19.17 -16.03
C THR A 232 -18.11 -20.28 -15.20
N TRP A 233 -18.83 -21.25 -14.64
CA TRP A 233 -18.26 -22.17 -13.64
C TRP A 233 -18.39 -23.66 -13.95
N THR A 234 -18.77 -24.01 -15.18
CA THR A 234 -18.97 -25.39 -15.65
C THR A 234 -17.76 -26.30 -15.43
N LEU A 235 -16.54 -25.79 -15.64
CA LEU A 235 -15.27 -26.52 -15.46
C LEU A 235 -14.56 -26.21 -14.13
N GLY A 236 -15.24 -25.59 -13.16
CA GLY A 236 -14.66 -25.28 -11.86
C GLY A 236 -13.44 -24.35 -11.93
N ILE A 237 -12.27 -24.83 -11.45
CA ILE A 237 -11.04 -24.02 -11.34
C ILE A 237 -10.51 -23.59 -12.70
N HIS A 238 -10.73 -24.38 -13.75
CA HIS A 238 -10.31 -24.05 -15.11
C HIS A 238 -10.98 -22.77 -15.61
N SER A 239 -12.27 -22.64 -15.36
CA SER A 239 -13.06 -21.46 -15.72
C SER A 239 -12.67 -20.25 -14.88
N TYR A 240 -12.35 -20.44 -13.60
CA TYR A 240 -11.83 -19.37 -12.74
C TYR A 240 -10.51 -18.79 -13.26
N LEU A 241 -9.58 -19.65 -13.67
CA LEU A 241 -8.29 -19.22 -14.20
C LEU A 241 -8.47 -18.47 -15.52
N ALA A 242 -9.38 -18.92 -16.40
CA ALA A 242 -9.73 -18.18 -17.61
C ALA A 242 -10.32 -16.79 -17.28
N TYR A 243 -11.32 -16.75 -16.38
CA TYR A 243 -11.97 -15.53 -15.91
C TYR A 243 -10.97 -14.49 -15.37
N LEU A 244 -10.03 -14.96 -14.52
CA LEU A 244 -9.03 -14.09 -13.90
C LEU A 244 -7.98 -13.64 -14.91
N ARG A 245 -7.53 -14.53 -15.81
CA ARG A 245 -6.52 -14.24 -16.83
C ARG A 245 -6.95 -13.10 -17.73
N GLU A 246 -8.15 -13.20 -18.30
CA GLU A 246 -8.69 -12.21 -19.24
C GLU A 246 -8.74 -10.82 -18.61
N ARG A 247 -9.17 -10.74 -17.34
CA ARG A 247 -9.22 -9.48 -16.58
C ARG A 247 -7.83 -8.95 -16.25
N LEU A 248 -6.88 -9.81 -15.89
CA LEU A 248 -5.50 -9.40 -15.61
C LEU A 248 -4.81 -8.82 -16.85
N ILE A 249 -5.10 -9.34 -18.05
CA ILE A 249 -4.55 -8.84 -19.31
C ILE A 249 -5.03 -7.40 -19.57
N VAL A 250 -6.33 -7.15 -19.48
CA VAL A 250 -6.88 -5.79 -19.67
C VAL A 250 -6.46 -4.86 -18.52
N ALA A 251 -6.41 -5.36 -17.28
CA ALA A 251 -5.93 -4.60 -16.13
C ALA A 251 -4.47 -4.17 -16.32
N LYS A 252 -3.63 -5.05 -16.89
CA LYS A 252 -2.25 -4.70 -17.22
C LYS A 252 -2.21 -3.50 -18.16
N GLU A 253 -2.99 -3.49 -19.24
CA GLU A 253 -3.06 -2.37 -20.22
C GLU A 253 -3.46 -1.03 -19.59
N LEU A 254 -4.38 -1.05 -18.63
CA LEU A 254 -4.84 0.16 -17.93
C LEU A 254 -3.78 0.77 -17.02
N LEU A 255 -2.82 -0.02 -16.51
CA LEU A 255 -1.81 0.46 -15.58
C LEU A 255 -0.79 1.38 -16.24
N THR A 256 -0.48 2.48 -15.56
CA THR A 256 0.74 3.28 -15.77
C THR A 256 2.00 2.42 -15.62
N ASP A 257 3.12 2.85 -16.18
CA ASP A 257 4.41 2.15 -16.03
C ASP A 257 4.86 2.02 -14.56
N SER A 258 4.54 3.02 -13.74
CA SER A 258 4.76 3.03 -12.28
C SER A 258 3.65 2.35 -11.47
N GLY A 259 2.64 1.80 -12.15
CA GLY A 259 1.41 1.31 -11.56
C GLY A 259 1.57 0.00 -10.82
N SER A 260 0.68 -0.23 -9.85
CA SER A 260 0.63 -1.45 -9.04
C SER A 260 -0.71 -2.15 -9.15
N ILE A 261 -0.68 -3.49 -9.12
CA ILE A 261 -1.87 -4.33 -9.00
C ILE A 261 -1.78 -5.19 -7.75
N PHE A 262 -2.88 -5.27 -7.01
CA PHE A 262 -3.07 -6.14 -5.87
C PHE A 262 -4.20 -7.12 -6.16
N VAL A 263 -3.94 -8.41 -6.00
CA VAL A 263 -4.98 -9.46 -6.10
C VAL A 263 -5.14 -10.12 -4.73
N GLN A 264 -6.34 -10.00 -4.15
CA GLN A 264 -6.72 -10.66 -2.91
C GLN A 264 -7.05 -12.13 -3.19
N ILE A 265 -6.48 -13.06 -2.43
CA ILE A 265 -6.77 -14.48 -2.64
C ILE A 265 -6.63 -15.30 -1.35
N GLY A 266 -7.49 -16.32 -1.22
CA GLY A 266 -7.39 -17.33 -0.18
C GLY A 266 -6.19 -18.28 -0.37
N ASP A 267 -5.90 -19.06 0.66
CA ASP A 267 -4.83 -20.07 0.67
C ASP A 267 -5.06 -21.16 -0.39
N GLU A 268 -6.33 -21.43 -0.71
CA GLU A 268 -6.75 -22.50 -1.60
C GLU A 268 -6.19 -22.38 -3.02
N ASN A 269 -6.13 -21.15 -3.56
CA ASN A 269 -5.76 -20.89 -4.96
C ASN A 269 -4.61 -19.89 -5.11
N VAL A 270 -3.95 -19.48 -4.02
CA VAL A 270 -2.87 -18.48 -4.06
C VAL A 270 -1.74 -18.86 -5.02
N HIS A 271 -1.36 -20.14 -5.05
CA HIS A 271 -0.31 -20.65 -5.92
C HIS A 271 -0.72 -20.64 -7.40
N LEU A 272 -1.99 -20.87 -7.72
CA LEU A 272 -2.48 -20.80 -9.10
C LEU A 272 -2.61 -19.35 -9.57
N ALA A 273 -3.19 -18.49 -8.73
CA ALA A 273 -3.28 -17.05 -9.02
C ALA A 273 -1.90 -16.43 -9.19
N ARG A 274 -0.92 -16.87 -8.37
CA ARG A 274 0.47 -16.47 -8.47
C ARG A 274 1.10 -16.80 -9.83
N ASN A 275 1.00 -18.06 -10.25
CA ASN A 275 1.52 -18.48 -11.55
C ASN A 275 0.87 -17.72 -12.71
N LEU A 276 -0.44 -17.46 -12.59
CA LEU A 276 -1.17 -16.68 -13.60
C LEU A 276 -0.71 -15.22 -13.66
N MET A 277 -0.46 -14.59 -12.52
CA MET A 277 0.10 -13.23 -12.50
C MET A 277 1.53 -13.20 -13.01
N ASP A 278 2.35 -14.22 -12.74
CA ASP A 278 3.68 -14.37 -13.32
C ASP A 278 3.63 -14.45 -14.85
N GLU A 279 2.64 -15.14 -15.42
CA GLU A 279 2.43 -15.20 -16.87
C GLU A 279 2.05 -13.83 -17.46
N VAL A 280 1.11 -13.11 -16.83
CA VAL A 280 0.62 -11.83 -17.36
C VAL A 280 1.62 -10.68 -17.12
N PHE A 281 2.15 -10.56 -15.90
CA PHE A 281 2.99 -9.44 -15.47
C PHE A 281 4.49 -9.71 -15.58
N ARG A 282 4.90 -10.97 -15.80
CA ARG A 282 6.28 -11.46 -15.74
C ARG A 282 6.77 -11.65 -14.30
N PRO A 283 7.56 -12.70 -14.00
CA PRO A 283 8.07 -12.96 -12.66
C PRO A 283 8.93 -11.82 -12.07
N ASN A 284 9.72 -11.16 -12.91
CA ASN A 284 10.60 -10.07 -12.49
C ASN A 284 9.83 -8.86 -11.94
N ASN A 285 8.56 -8.70 -12.32
CA ASN A 285 7.71 -7.61 -11.86
C ASN A 285 6.97 -7.92 -10.55
N PHE A 286 7.26 -9.06 -9.92
CA PHE A 286 6.75 -9.37 -8.61
C PHE A 286 7.41 -8.51 -7.53
N VAL A 287 6.57 -7.94 -6.66
CA VAL A 287 7.04 -7.12 -5.54
C VAL A 287 6.98 -7.88 -4.22
N SER A 288 5.79 -8.35 -3.81
CA SER A 288 5.65 -9.07 -2.54
C SER A 288 4.36 -9.88 -2.44
N GLN A 289 4.41 -10.99 -1.70
CA GLN A 289 3.22 -11.67 -1.19
C GLN A 289 3.00 -11.21 0.25
N ILE A 290 1.87 -10.58 0.48
CA ILE A 290 1.52 -9.97 1.76
C ILE A 290 0.54 -10.89 2.47
N SER A 291 0.89 -11.31 3.69
CA SER A 291 0.03 -12.14 4.54
C SER A 291 -0.83 -11.23 5.40
N VAL A 292 -2.15 -11.36 5.28
CA VAL A 292 -3.12 -10.52 6.00
C VAL A 292 -3.93 -11.38 6.96
N PHE A 293 -3.99 -10.96 8.22
CA PHE A 293 -4.72 -11.68 9.26
C PHE A 293 -6.23 -11.43 9.16
N LYS A 294 -7.00 -12.52 9.16
CA LYS A 294 -8.47 -12.54 9.21
C LYS A 294 -8.95 -13.17 10.50
N THR A 295 -10.24 -13.00 10.81
CA THR A 295 -10.86 -13.60 11.99
C THR A 295 -10.66 -15.12 12.00
N THR A 296 -10.22 -15.64 13.14
CA THR A 296 -9.98 -17.07 13.34
C THR A 296 -11.27 -17.85 13.11
N THR A 297 -11.23 -18.79 12.16
CA THR A 297 -12.32 -19.76 11.95
C THR A 297 -11.80 -21.12 12.38
N PRO A 298 -12.32 -21.68 13.50
CA PRO A 298 -11.87 -22.98 13.99
C PRO A 298 -12.01 -24.05 12.91
N ARG A 299 -10.93 -24.78 12.65
CA ARG A 299 -10.94 -25.97 11.78
C ARG A 299 -10.66 -27.23 12.58
N LYS A 300 -10.96 -28.39 12.00
CA LYS A 300 -10.70 -29.70 12.63
C LYS A 300 -9.20 -29.94 12.89
N LEU A 301 -8.34 -29.34 12.06
CA LEU A 301 -6.89 -29.46 12.13
C LEU A 301 -6.29 -28.10 12.53
N LEU A 302 -5.49 -27.51 11.65
CA LEU A 302 -4.90 -26.19 11.86
C LEU A 302 -5.85 -25.09 11.36
N ASP A 303 -6.03 -24.07 12.21
CA ASP A 303 -6.83 -22.90 11.88
C ASP A 303 -6.17 -22.08 10.77
N ASN A 304 -6.94 -21.74 9.72
CA ASN A 304 -6.48 -20.86 8.67
C ASN A 304 -6.95 -19.42 8.96
N ASN A 305 -6.01 -18.61 9.44
CA ASN A 305 -6.26 -17.23 9.88
C ASN A 305 -5.69 -16.19 8.90
N LEU A 306 -5.29 -16.60 7.70
CA LEU A 306 -4.67 -15.71 6.72
C LEU A 306 -5.44 -15.69 5.40
N PHE A 307 -5.35 -14.55 4.72
CA PHE A 307 -5.48 -14.47 3.27
C PHE A 307 -4.27 -13.70 2.74
N TYR A 308 -4.09 -13.71 1.43
CA TYR A 308 -2.90 -13.16 0.80
C TYR A 308 -3.25 -12.04 -0.18
N LEU A 309 -2.37 -11.05 -0.28
CA LEU A 309 -2.35 -10.11 -1.39
C LEU A 309 -1.13 -10.42 -2.25
N LEU A 310 -1.36 -10.66 -3.53
CA LEU A 310 -0.31 -10.75 -4.53
C LEU A 310 -0.08 -9.35 -5.12
N TRP A 311 1.09 -8.77 -4.87
CA TRP A 311 1.46 -7.45 -5.36
C TRP A 311 2.46 -7.53 -6.52
N TYR A 312 2.05 -7.00 -7.67
CA TYR A 312 2.89 -6.84 -8.86
C TYR A 312 2.96 -5.39 -9.31
N ALA A 313 4.09 -5.04 -9.91
CA ALA A 313 4.26 -3.80 -10.65
C ALA A 313 3.93 -4.01 -12.13
N ARG A 314 3.56 -2.94 -12.84
CA ARG A 314 3.58 -2.95 -14.31
C ARG A 314 5.02 -3.05 -14.82
N ASN A 315 5.90 -2.21 -14.28
CA ASN A 315 7.35 -2.28 -14.42
C ASN A 315 8.00 -2.02 -13.05
N ILE A 316 8.73 -3.01 -12.52
CA ILE A 316 9.36 -2.90 -11.19
C ILE A 316 10.43 -1.81 -11.10
N GLU A 317 11.09 -1.48 -12.22
CA GLU A 317 12.14 -0.46 -12.26
C GLU A 317 11.57 0.96 -12.05
N ASN A 318 10.32 1.17 -12.48
CA ASN A 318 9.62 2.45 -12.40
C ASN A 318 8.56 2.48 -11.28
N LEU A 319 8.52 1.46 -10.42
CA LEU A 319 7.46 1.28 -9.42
C LEU A 319 7.35 2.49 -8.47
N ALA A 320 6.16 3.07 -8.39
CA ALA A 320 5.86 4.05 -7.34
C ALA A 320 5.65 3.33 -6.00
N TYR A 321 6.58 3.55 -5.06
CA TYR A 321 6.49 2.98 -3.72
C TYR A 321 6.79 4.01 -2.62
N HIS A 322 5.87 4.13 -1.66
CA HIS A 322 6.01 4.91 -0.45
C HIS A 322 6.09 3.98 0.76
N GLN A 323 7.22 4.01 1.46
CA GLN A 323 7.39 3.23 2.68
C GLN A 323 6.46 3.77 3.77
N ILE A 324 5.46 2.95 4.14
CA ILE A 324 4.62 3.24 5.30
C ILE A 324 5.39 2.95 6.58
N PHE A 325 5.27 3.85 7.54
CA PHE A 325 5.74 3.68 8.90
C PHE A 325 4.54 3.53 9.82
N ILE A 326 4.63 2.59 10.75
CA ILE A 326 3.65 2.39 11.81
C ILE A 326 4.28 2.73 13.15
N ASP A 327 3.47 3.19 14.09
CA ASP A 327 3.94 3.48 15.43
C ASP A 327 4.61 2.25 16.04
N LYS A 328 5.71 2.49 16.73
CA LYS A 328 6.42 1.47 17.49
C LYS A 328 6.20 1.78 18.97
N PRO A 329 5.23 1.17 19.66
CA PRO A 329 5.02 1.42 21.08
C PRO A 329 6.30 1.12 21.87
N CYS A 330 6.61 1.97 22.86
CA CYS A 330 7.86 1.85 23.61
C CYS A 330 7.92 0.57 24.45
N ASP A 331 6.78 0.11 24.97
CA ASP A 331 6.65 -1.13 25.73
C ASP A 331 6.80 -2.37 24.84
N GLU A 332 6.18 -2.38 23.65
CA GLU A 332 6.41 -3.42 22.65
C GLU A 332 7.89 -3.48 22.29
N TRP A 333 8.49 -2.33 22.01
CA TRP A 333 9.90 -2.24 21.65
C TRP A 333 10.81 -2.77 22.76
N ALA A 334 10.57 -2.38 24.01
CA ALA A 334 11.33 -2.86 25.16
C ALA A 334 11.24 -4.38 25.33
N ARG A 335 10.11 -4.99 24.94
CA ARG A 335 9.89 -6.44 25.01
C ARG A 335 10.48 -7.23 23.83
N GLU A 336 10.81 -6.60 22.69
CA GLU A 336 11.31 -7.28 21.47
C GLU A 336 12.57 -8.11 21.70
N THR A 337 13.45 -7.75 22.66
CA THR A 337 14.71 -8.45 22.90
C THR A 337 14.82 -9.06 24.29
N LYS A 338 15.20 -10.35 24.33
CA LYS A 338 15.62 -11.04 25.56
C LYS A 338 17.03 -10.55 25.94
N GLY A 339 17.20 -10.04 27.17
CA GLY A 339 18.49 -9.61 27.72
C GLY A 339 18.51 -8.18 28.27
N GLY A 340 19.45 -7.93 29.20
CA GLY A 340 19.65 -6.67 29.94
C GLY A 340 20.30 -5.55 29.13
N SER A 341 19.90 -5.36 27.88
CA SER A 341 20.44 -4.32 26.98
C SER A 341 19.60 -3.05 26.98
N TRP A 342 18.81 -2.83 28.02
CA TRP A 342 17.83 -1.75 28.12
C TRP A 342 18.17 -0.85 29.29
N GLY A 343 18.01 0.46 29.08
CA GLY A 343 18.22 1.48 30.09
C GLY A 343 17.28 2.66 29.89
N VAL A 344 17.21 3.49 30.91
CA VAL A 344 16.39 4.70 30.94
C VAL A 344 17.24 5.86 31.46
N THR A 345 17.15 7.00 30.77
CA THR A 345 17.72 8.25 31.25
C THR A 345 16.62 9.05 31.96
N ILE A 346 16.83 9.37 33.23
CA ILE A 346 15.97 10.25 34.05
C ILE A 346 16.89 11.26 34.71
N ASP A 347 16.59 12.57 34.60
CA ASP A 347 17.42 13.64 35.17
C ASP A 347 18.92 13.52 34.84
N MET A 348 19.23 13.25 33.57
CA MET A 348 20.59 13.04 33.05
C MET A 348 21.33 11.84 33.66
N LYS A 349 20.65 10.99 34.42
CA LYS A 349 21.20 9.76 34.99
C LYS A 349 20.67 8.55 34.25
N ASP A 350 21.61 7.72 33.81
CA ASP A 350 21.34 6.46 33.15
C ASP A 350 21.23 5.34 34.18
N ARG A 351 20.22 4.49 34.03
CA ARG A 351 20.11 3.25 34.79
C ARG A 351 19.43 2.15 33.96
N PRO A 352 19.64 0.87 34.29
CA PRO A 352 18.87 -0.23 33.72
C PRO A 352 17.35 -0.08 33.97
N LEU A 353 16.52 -0.54 33.02
CA LEU A 353 15.09 -0.73 33.28
C LEU A 353 14.88 -1.91 34.24
N THR A 354 13.93 -1.78 35.16
CA THR A 354 13.45 -2.92 35.95
C THR A 354 12.56 -3.84 35.09
N PRO A 355 12.34 -5.11 35.49
CA PRO A 355 11.42 -6.01 34.79
C PRO A 355 10.00 -5.44 34.65
N GLU A 356 9.51 -4.73 35.67
CA GLU A 356 8.18 -4.11 35.69
C GLU A 356 8.09 -2.94 34.72
N GLU A 357 9.10 -2.06 34.70
CA GLU A 357 9.18 -0.94 33.75
C GLU A 357 9.35 -1.43 32.30
N LYS A 358 10.10 -2.52 32.12
CA LYS A 358 10.24 -3.18 30.81
C LYS A 358 8.92 -3.79 30.35
N ALA A 359 8.14 -4.35 31.29
CA ALA A 359 6.81 -4.85 31.01
C ALA A 359 5.83 -3.70 30.75
N ASN A 360 5.95 -2.55 31.40
CA ASN A 360 5.07 -1.42 31.19
C ASN A 360 5.82 -0.09 31.33
N THR A 361 6.18 0.51 30.19
CA THR A 361 6.94 1.77 30.16
C THR A 361 6.13 2.96 30.65
N ASN A 362 4.81 2.84 30.82
CA ASN A 362 3.98 3.92 31.38
C ASN A 362 4.18 4.11 32.89
N LEU A 363 4.92 3.22 33.56
CA LEU A 363 5.34 3.39 34.95
C LEU A 363 6.47 4.42 35.09
N LEU A 364 7.15 4.74 33.99
CA LEU A 364 8.21 5.73 33.96
C LEU A 364 7.63 7.16 33.95
N PRO A 365 8.33 8.14 34.55
CA PRO A 365 7.91 9.53 34.49
C PRO A 365 7.96 10.07 33.06
N SER A 366 7.25 11.17 32.80
CA SER A 366 7.06 11.73 31.45
C SER A 366 8.35 12.12 30.73
N GLU A 367 9.37 12.53 31.49
CA GLU A 367 10.68 12.95 31.04
C GLU A 367 11.64 11.79 30.78
N ALA A 368 11.26 10.56 31.15
CA ALA A 368 12.08 9.38 30.99
C ALA A 368 12.35 9.07 29.51
N LYS A 369 13.62 8.83 29.19
CA LYS A 369 14.04 8.43 27.84
C LYS A 369 14.53 6.99 27.85
N VAL A 370 13.71 6.08 27.33
CA VAL A 370 14.06 4.67 27.19
C VAL A 370 15.02 4.49 26.00
N TYR A 371 16.07 3.70 26.22
CA TYR A 371 17.05 3.36 25.20
C TYR A 371 17.45 1.88 25.23
N GLN A 372 17.95 1.43 24.08
CA GLN A 372 18.55 0.13 23.87
C GLN A 372 20.04 0.30 23.62
N LEU A 373 20.85 -0.54 24.24
CA LEU A 373 22.28 -0.65 23.99
C LEU A 373 22.54 -1.44 22.71
N SER A 374 23.29 -0.84 21.80
CA SER A 374 23.73 -1.46 20.55
C SER A 374 25.25 -1.50 20.47
N GLY A 375 25.81 -2.57 19.92
CA GLY A 375 27.24 -2.70 19.74
C GLY A 375 27.81 -1.64 18.79
N LEU A 376 29.03 -1.19 19.07
CA LEU A 376 29.76 -0.18 18.27
C LEU A 376 30.61 -0.78 17.15
N THR A 377 30.65 -2.09 17.01
CA THR A 377 31.46 -2.80 16.02
C THR A 377 30.62 -3.55 14.99
N SER A 378 31.17 -3.72 13.80
CA SER A 378 30.62 -4.52 12.71
C SER A 378 31.57 -5.67 12.38
N ALA A 379 31.03 -6.77 11.87
CA ALA A 379 31.84 -7.88 11.37
C ALA A 379 32.60 -7.48 10.09
N GLY A 380 33.83 -7.96 9.97
CA GLY A 380 34.72 -7.69 8.84
C GLY A 380 36.14 -7.41 9.33
N ALA A 381 37.14 -8.05 8.70
CA ALA A 381 38.54 -7.86 9.03
C ALA A 381 38.95 -6.41 8.74
N GLY A 382 39.21 -5.62 9.79
CA GLY A 382 39.77 -4.29 9.64
C GLY A 382 41.27 -4.37 9.34
N SER A 383 41.73 -3.65 8.32
CA SER A 383 43.15 -3.49 8.00
C SER A 383 43.90 -2.71 9.09
N ASN A 384 43.22 -1.74 9.71
CA ASN A 384 43.69 -1.01 10.88
C ASN A 384 42.74 -1.22 12.07
N ARG A 385 43.29 -1.43 13.28
CA ARG A 385 42.54 -1.56 14.54
C ARG A 385 42.81 -0.36 15.44
N PRO A 386 42.21 0.81 15.15
CA PRO A 386 42.47 2.00 15.95
C PRO A 386 41.89 1.83 17.36
N SER A 387 42.66 2.27 18.36
CA SER A 387 42.25 2.29 19.75
C SER A 387 41.27 3.44 20.02
N PHE A 388 40.30 3.19 20.88
CA PHE A 388 39.35 4.19 21.35
C PHE A 388 39.37 4.24 22.88
N SER A 389 39.64 5.41 23.44
CA SER A 389 39.63 5.63 24.89
C SER A 389 38.28 6.16 25.34
N PHE A 390 37.65 5.48 26.30
CA PHE A 390 36.34 5.84 26.87
C PHE A 390 36.32 5.50 28.36
N GLU A 391 35.89 6.45 29.19
CA GLU A 391 35.85 6.32 30.67
C GLU A 391 37.16 5.76 31.27
N GLY A 392 38.31 6.24 30.79
CA GLY A 392 39.64 5.80 31.25
C GLY A 392 40.07 4.39 30.78
N ASN A 393 39.24 3.68 30.01
CA ASN A 393 39.58 2.39 29.43
C ASN A 393 39.93 2.54 27.95
N THR A 394 40.93 1.80 27.48
CA THR A 394 41.28 1.73 26.06
C THR A 394 40.66 0.49 25.44
N HIS A 395 39.86 0.68 24.39
CA HIS A 395 39.16 -0.37 23.68
C HIS A 395 39.77 -0.59 22.29
N LEU A 396 39.98 -1.87 21.95
CA LEU A 396 40.43 -2.33 20.63
C LEU A 396 39.36 -3.23 20.03
N THR A 397 39.27 -3.24 18.70
CA THR A 397 38.40 -4.18 17.98
C THR A 397 39.06 -5.55 17.85
N ASP A 398 38.24 -6.58 17.70
CA ASP A 398 38.73 -7.94 17.44
C ASP A 398 39.32 -8.04 16.03
N SER A 399 40.08 -9.12 15.76
CA SER A 399 40.65 -9.38 14.43
C SER A 399 39.63 -9.54 13.30
N LYS A 400 38.38 -9.83 13.66
CA LYS A 400 37.27 -10.05 12.74
C LYS A 400 36.24 -8.91 12.78
N SER A 401 36.53 -7.80 13.45
CA SER A 401 35.62 -6.66 13.57
C SER A 401 36.33 -5.32 13.43
N HIS A 402 35.55 -4.31 13.07
CA HIS A 402 35.97 -2.91 13.01
C HIS A 402 34.88 -2.01 13.60
N TRP A 403 35.23 -0.79 13.96
CA TRP A 403 34.27 0.19 14.47
C TRP A 403 33.24 0.57 13.40
N LYS A 404 31.99 0.79 13.80
CA LYS A 404 30.91 1.25 12.91
C LYS A 404 31.13 2.66 12.35
N THR A 405 32.06 3.42 12.93
CA THR A 405 32.40 4.80 12.54
C THR A 405 33.88 5.08 12.82
N SER A 406 34.40 6.23 12.36
CA SER A 406 35.76 6.69 12.68
C SER A 406 35.93 7.02 14.17
N ILE A 407 37.17 7.17 14.63
CA ILE A 407 37.48 7.53 16.01
C ILE A 407 36.91 8.92 16.37
N GLU A 408 36.99 9.89 15.46
CA GLU A 408 36.35 11.20 15.63
C GLU A 408 34.82 11.04 15.76
N GLY A 409 34.24 10.13 14.99
CA GLY A 409 32.82 9.78 15.12
C GLY A 409 32.47 9.17 16.47
N LEU A 410 33.34 8.32 17.04
CA LEU A 410 33.16 7.77 18.39
C LEU A 410 33.29 8.87 19.45
N GLN A 411 34.21 9.81 19.28
CA GLN A 411 34.34 10.98 20.15
C GLN A 411 33.08 11.85 20.09
N ARG A 412 32.53 12.13 18.90
CA ARG A 412 31.24 12.84 18.77
C ARG A 412 30.10 12.12 19.46
N LEU A 413 30.04 10.80 19.37
CA LEU A 413 29.03 10.00 20.09
C LEU A 413 29.19 10.14 21.61
N ASN A 414 30.44 10.17 22.09
CA ASN A 414 30.74 10.39 23.49
C ASN A 414 30.27 11.78 23.95
N SER A 415 30.70 12.84 23.26
CA SER A 415 30.33 14.23 23.58
C SER A 415 28.83 14.49 23.45
N ALA A 416 28.12 13.75 22.59
CA ALA A 416 26.66 13.79 22.47
C ALA A 416 25.92 12.99 23.56
N GLY A 417 26.63 12.40 24.53
CA GLY A 417 26.05 11.58 25.59
C GLY A 417 25.35 10.33 25.05
N ARG A 418 25.85 9.76 23.94
CA ARG A 418 25.27 8.57 23.28
C ARG A 418 26.02 7.28 23.56
N LEU A 419 27.03 7.30 24.44
CA LEU A 419 27.76 6.12 24.87
C LEU A 419 27.44 5.80 26.34
N GLU A 420 27.45 4.50 26.67
CA GLU A 420 27.37 3.99 28.04
C GLU A 420 28.33 2.81 28.19
N SER A 421 29.02 2.71 29.33
CA SER A 421 29.80 1.53 29.69
C SER A 421 28.94 0.50 30.41
N ARG A 422 28.89 -0.72 29.87
CA ARG A 422 28.25 -1.86 30.54
C ARG A 422 29.18 -3.07 30.49
N GLY A 423 29.70 -3.44 31.66
CA GLY A 423 30.69 -4.52 31.79
C GLY A 423 32.03 -4.19 31.14
N LYS A 424 32.49 -2.93 31.23
CA LYS A 424 33.75 -2.40 30.64
C LYS A 424 33.77 -2.33 29.11
N LYS A 425 32.65 -2.54 28.42
CA LYS A 425 32.56 -2.33 26.98
C LYS A 425 31.72 -1.07 26.69
N PRO A 426 32.12 -0.25 25.71
CA PRO A 426 31.31 0.88 25.28
C PRO A 426 30.14 0.40 24.42
N TRP A 427 28.96 0.94 24.70
CA TRP A 427 27.73 0.66 23.98
C TRP A 427 27.11 1.95 23.47
N PHE A 428 26.47 1.88 22.30
CA PHE A 428 25.69 3.00 21.78
C PHE A 428 24.28 3.00 22.36
N LYS A 429 23.86 4.13 22.93
CA LYS A 429 22.48 4.39 23.40
C LYS A 429 21.59 4.79 22.23
N LYS A 430 20.77 3.85 21.76
CA LYS A 430 19.72 4.09 20.79
C LYS A 430 18.42 4.41 21.53
N TYR A 431 17.95 5.65 21.48
CA TYR A 431 16.71 6.01 22.18
C TYR A 431 15.48 5.64 21.34
N HIS A 432 14.36 5.36 22.02
CA HIS A 432 13.07 5.15 21.35
C HIS A 432 12.67 6.36 20.49
N GLN A 433 12.83 7.55 21.05
CA GLN A 433 12.46 8.82 20.43
C GLN A 433 13.30 9.17 19.20
N ASP A 434 14.47 8.56 19.01
CA ASP A 434 15.31 8.77 17.82
C ASP A 434 14.63 8.26 16.55
N PHE A 435 13.80 7.21 16.69
CA PHE A 435 13.02 6.62 15.60
C PHE A 435 11.81 5.86 16.18
N PRO A 436 10.72 6.57 16.56
CA PRO A 436 9.59 6.01 17.31
C PRO A 436 8.61 5.21 16.44
N VAL A 437 9.02 4.85 15.23
CA VAL A 437 8.22 4.15 14.24
C VAL A 437 8.99 2.95 13.70
N LYS A 438 8.27 1.99 13.13
CA LYS A 438 8.84 0.84 12.40
C LYS A 438 8.30 0.81 10.98
N ARG A 439 9.10 0.30 10.05
CA ARG A 439 8.68 0.09 8.66
C ARG A 439 7.59 -0.98 8.62
N LEU A 440 6.51 -0.72 7.90
CA LEU A 440 5.52 -1.75 7.59
C LEU A 440 6.17 -2.82 6.71
N THR A 441 5.97 -4.09 7.07
CA THR A 441 6.46 -5.28 6.34
C THR A 441 5.32 -5.99 5.63
N ASN A 442 5.59 -7.12 4.98
CA ASN A 442 4.58 -7.95 4.30
C ASN A 442 3.77 -8.86 5.24
N ALA A 443 3.89 -8.70 6.57
CA ALA A 443 3.10 -9.42 7.56
C ALA A 443 2.10 -8.47 8.25
N TRP A 444 0.87 -8.44 7.74
CA TRP A 444 -0.19 -7.56 8.22
C TRP A 444 -1.06 -8.28 9.23
N ILE A 445 -0.56 -8.34 10.47
CA ILE A 445 -1.21 -9.03 11.59
C ILE A 445 -2.16 -8.13 12.39
N ASP A 446 -2.10 -6.82 12.17
CA ASP A 446 -2.83 -5.79 12.89
C ASP A 446 -4.04 -5.25 12.11
N THR A 447 -4.48 -5.99 11.09
CA THR A 447 -5.63 -5.67 10.26
C THR A 447 -6.92 -6.22 10.87
N SER A 448 -6.86 -7.38 11.52
CA SER A 448 -7.99 -7.92 12.29
C SER A 448 -8.20 -7.15 13.60
N GLY A 449 -9.41 -6.63 13.80
CA GLY A 449 -9.79 -5.89 15.00
C GLY A 449 -11.30 -5.69 15.08
N LYS A 450 -11.77 -4.87 16.04
CA LYS A 450 -13.20 -4.52 16.19
C LYS A 450 -13.77 -4.24 14.80
N ALA A 451 -14.69 -5.10 14.35
CA ALA A 451 -15.31 -4.95 13.06
C ALA A 451 -15.85 -3.52 12.98
N ASN A 452 -15.33 -2.71 12.06
CA ASN A 452 -16.18 -1.69 11.45
C ASN A 452 -17.43 -2.46 11.02
N GLU A 453 -18.63 -1.97 11.37
CA GLU A 453 -19.88 -2.62 11.00
C GLU A 453 -19.80 -3.01 9.51
N ARG A 454 -19.83 -4.31 9.22
CA ARG A 454 -19.76 -4.77 7.83
C ARG A 454 -21.06 -4.33 7.16
N PHE A 455 -20.93 -3.56 6.08
CA PHE A 455 -22.06 -3.10 5.28
C PHE A 455 -22.46 -4.13 4.22
N TYR A 456 -21.56 -5.06 3.90
CA TYR A 456 -21.72 -6.13 2.91
C TYR A 456 -21.27 -7.48 3.48
N VAL A 457 -21.77 -8.59 2.92
CA VAL A 457 -21.52 -9.97 3.40
C VAL A 457 -20.03 -10.29 3.44
N VAL A 458 -19.32 -9.98 2.35
CA VAL A 458 -17.86 -10.17 2.22
C VAL A 458 -17.21 -8.82 1.97
N GLN A 459 -16.62 -8.24 3.01
CA GLN A 459 -16.05 -6.90 2.94
C GLN A 459 -14.59 -6.92 3.40
N THR A 460 -13.68 -6.52 2.52
CA THR A 460 -12.29 -6.23 2.89
C THR A 460 -12.24 -5.06 3.87
N GLN A 461 -11.35 -5.17 4.85
CA GLN A 461 -11.14 -4.14 5.86
C GLN A 461 -10.48 -2.90 5.26
N ASP A 462 -10.95 -1.72 5.69
CA ASP A 462 -10.48 -0.43 5.19
C ASP A 462 -8.96 -0.28 5.30
N LYS A 463 -8.38 -0.71 6.43
CA LYS A 463 -6.94 -0.66 6.71
C LYS A 463 -6.07 -1.42 5.71
N VAL A 464 -6.59 -2.51 5.13
CA VAL A 464 -5.89 -3.30 4.11
C VAL A 464 -5.76 -2.49 2.83
N ILE A 465 -6.88 -1.93 2.35
CA ILE A 465 -6.90 -1.12 1.14
C ILE A 465 -6.15 0.19 1.35
N GLU A 466 -6.28 0.81 2.52
CA GLU A 466 -5.56 2.01 2.90
C GLU A 466 -4.06 1.83 2.74
N ARG A 467 -3.50 0.71 3.20
CA ARG A 467 -2.08 0.39 3.00
C ARG A 467 -1.73 0.29 1.52
N CYS A 468 -2.52 -0.43 0.72
CA CYS A 468 -2.27 -0.55 -0.71
C CYS A 468 -2.28 0.82 -1.41
N VAL A 469 -3.29 1.65 -1.13
CA VAL A 469 -3.44 3.01 -1.68
C VAL A 469 -2.28 3.89 -1.25
N LEU A 470 -1.96 3.96 0.04
CA LEU A 470 -0.90 4.82 0.55
C LEU A 470 0.50 4.37 0.11
N MET A 471 0.73 3.06 -0.08
CA MET A 471 2.01 2.55 -0.58
C MET A 471 2.24 2.91 -2.06
N THR A 472 1.19 2.89 -2.89
CA THR A 472 1.36 2.86 -4.36
C THR A 472 0.77 4.05 -5.12
N THR A 473 0.14 4.99 -4.41
CA THR A 473 -0.53 6.15 -5.03
C THR A 473 -0.20 7.45 -4.29
N ARG A 474 -0.21 8.55 -5.03
CA ARG A 474 -0.23 9.92 -4.52
C ARG A 474 -1.67 10.47 -4.54
N PRO A 475 -1.97 11.51 -3.75
CA PRO A 475 -3.25 12.21 -3.85
C PRO A 475 -3.51 12.66 -5.31
N GLY A 476 -4.72 12.43 -5.80
CA GLY A 476 -5.11 12.70 -7.19
C GLY A 476 -4.80 11.58 -8.19
N ASP A 477 -4.04 10.55 -7.84
CA ASP A 477 -3.84 9.39 -8.72
C ASP A 477 -5.15 8.58 -8.88
N LEU A 478 -5.24 7.81 -9.97
CA LEU A 478 -6.41 7.01 -10.32
C LEU A 478 -6.31 5.58 -9.78
N VAL A 479 -7.34 5.18 -9.01
CA VAL A 479 -7.52 3.83 -8.46
C VAL A 479 -8.69 3.14 -9.16
N LEU A 480 -8.52 1.88 -9.54
CA LEU A 480 -9.55 1.04 -10.15
C LEU A 480 -9.80 -0.21 -9.31
N ASP A 481 -11.07 -0.52 -9.07
CA ASP A 481 -11.51 -1.77 -8.45
C ASP A 481 -12.56 -2.46 -9.33
N PRO A 482 -12.18 -3.49 -10.11
CA PRO A 482 -13.09 -4.20 -11.00
C PRO A 482 -14.01 -5.20 -10.28
N THR A 483 -13.98 -5.23 -8.94
CA THR A 483 -14.71 -6.20 -8.10
C THR A 483 -15.48 -5.56 -6.95
N CYS A 484 -15.50 -4.22 -6.88
CA CYS A 484 -16.21 -3.30 -5.97
C CYS A 484 -16.74 -3.87 -4.65
N GLY A 485 -17.72 -4.78 -4.69
CA GLY A 485 -18.34 -5.39 -3.53
C GLY A 485 -18.97 -4.34 -2.62
N GLY A 486 -18.57 -4.33 -1.36
CA GLY A 486 -19.00 -3.31 -0.38
C GLY A 486 -18.44 -1.89 -0.60
N GLY A 487 -17.72 -1.64 -1.71
CA GLY A 487 -17.18 -0.32 -2.07
C GLY A 487 -16.03 0.15 -1.19
N THR A 488 -15.29 -0.76 -0.54
CA THR A 488 -14.18 -0.40 0.36
C THR A 488 -13.09 0.39 -0.37
N THR A 489 -12.73 0.00 -1.59
CA THR A 489 -11.68 0.68 -2.36
C THR A 489 -12.09 2.10 -2.74
N ALA A 490 -13.32 2.32 -3.20
CA ALA A 490 -13.86 3.65 -3.45
C ALA A 490 -13.86 4.51 -2.18
N TYR A 491 -14.33 3.95 -1.06
CA TYR A 491 -14.41 4.66 0.21
C TYR A 491 -13.04 5.13 0.71
N VAL A 492 -12.04 4.25 0.65
CA VAL A 492 -10.66 4.57 1.06
C VAL A 492 -10.00 5.54 0.07
N ALA A 493 -10.22 5.36 -1.23
CA ALA A 493 -9.70 6.28 -2.25
C ALA A 493 -10.27 7.69 -2.05
N GLU A 494 -11.58 7.82 -1.79
CA GLU A 494 -12.25 9.09 -1.50
C GLU A 494 -11.69 9.77 -0.25
N GLN A 495 -11.57 9.04 0.87
CA GLN A 495 -10.98 9.54 2.13
C GLN A 495 -9.59 10.15 1.92
N TRP A 496 -8.82 9.54 1.01
CA TRP A 496 -7.45 9.93 0.73
C TRP A 496 -7.33 10.83 -0.52
N GLY A 497 -8.43 11.34 -1.07
CA GLY A 497 -8.41 12.26 -2.21
C GLY A 497 -7.83 11.64 -3.49
N ARG A 498 -8.07 10.37 -3.75
CA ARG A 498 -7.73 9.71 -5.01
C ARG A 498 -8.94 9.74 -5.94
N ARG A 499 -8.66 9.80 -7.24
CA ARG A 499 -9.68 9.54 -8.26
C ARG A 499 -9.98 8.05 -8.26
N TRP A 500 -11.24 7.66 -8.41
CA TRP A 500 -11.58 6.24 -8.42
C TRP A 500 -12.69 5.86 -9.40
N VAL A 501 -12.58 4.62 -9.88
CA VAL A 501 -13.61 3.92 -10.65
C VAL A 501 -13.78 2.54 -10.03
N THR A 502 -15.00 2.14 -9.69
CA THR A 502 -15.28 0.80 -9.20
C THR A 502 -16.41 0.15 -10.00
N ILE A 503 -16.31 -1.16 -10.20
CA ILE A 503 -17.17 -1.92 -11.11
C ILE A 503 -17.71 -3.14 -10.37
N ASP A 504 -19.01 -3.41 -10.50
CA ASP A 504 -19.64 -4.64 -10.02
C ASP A 504 -20.73 -5.12 -10.98
N THR A 505 -20.96 -6.42 -11.05
CA THR A 505 -22.11 -6.99 -11.77
C THR A 505 -23.37 -6.99 -10.89
N SER A 506 -23.23 -6.85 -9.58
CA SER A 506 -24.30 -6.83 -8.60
C SER A 506 -24.90 -5.45 -8.40
N ARG A 507 -26.20 -5.31 -8.71
CA ARG A 507 -26.97 -4.11 -8.36
C ARG A 507 -26.99 -3.86 -6.85
N VAL A 508 -27.01 -4.93 -6.06
CA VAL A 508 -27.02 -4.85 -4.59
C VAL A 508 -25.69 -4.30 -4.07
N ALA A 509 -24.56 -4.80 -4.58
CA ALA A 509 -23.24 -4.31 -4.20
C ALA A 509 -23.07 -2.82 -4.54
N VAL A 510 -23.42 -2.42 -5.77
CA VAL A 510 -23.38 -1.01 -6.19
C VAL A 510 -24.28 -0.12 -5.33
N ALA A 511 -25.50 -0.56 -5.01
CA ALA A 511 -26.42 0.19 -4.16
C ALA A 511 -25.88 0.40 -2.73
N LEU A 512 -25.29 -0.64 -2.14
CA LEU A 512 -24.67 -0.58 -0.81
C LEU A 512 -23.41 0.29 -0.80
N ALA A 513 -22.54 0.14 -1.80
CA ALA A 513 -21.36 0.98 -1.97
C ALA A 513 -21.75 2.46 -2.12
N ARG A 514 -22.77 2.76 -2.93
CA ARG A 514 -23.33 4.11 -3.07
C ARG A 514 -23.83 4.66 -1.74
N GLN A 515 -24.65 3.89 -1.00
CA GLN A 515 -25.14 4.32 0.31
C GLN A 515 -23.98 4.63 1.25
N ARG A 516 -22.99 3.74 1.34
CA ARG A 516 -21.81 3.90 2.19
C ARG A 516 -21.04 5.18 1.89
N LEU A 517 -20.79 5.47 0.61
CA LEU A 517 -20.10 6.67 0.17
C LEU A 517 -20.89 7.94 0.49
N LEU A 518 -22.20 7.95 0.26
CA LEU A 518 -23.06 9.12 0.50
C LEU A 518 -23.27 9.43 1.98
N THR A 519 -23.23 8.41 2.84
CA THR A 519 -23.35 8.58 4.30
C THR A 519 -21.99 8.68 4.99
N GLY A 520 -20.90 8.52 4.25
CA GLY A 520 -19.54 8.59 4.78
C GLY A 520 -19.19 10.01 5.24
N ASN A 521 -18.44 10.11 6.34
CA ASN A 521 -17.83 11.36 6.76
C ASN A 521 -16.33 11.24 6.52
N PHE A 522 -15.80 12.12 5.67
CA PHE A 522 -14.40 12.11 5.25
C PHE A 522 -13.65 13.25 5.91
N ASP A 523 -12.44 12.98 6.36
CA ASP A 523 -11.58 14.00 6.96
C ASP A 523 -11.01 14.92 5.86
N TYR A 524 -11.07 16.22 6.09
CA TYR A 524 -10.47 17.20 5.21
C TYR A 524 -9.04 17.53 5.68
N TYR A 525 -8.05 17.17 4.87
CA TYR A 525 -6.64 17.34 5.12
C TYR A 525 -6.13 18.62 4.47
N LYS A 526 -5.19 19.29 5.15
CA LYS A 526 -4.53 20.47 4.59
C LYS A 526 -3.61 20.08 3.45
N LEU A 527 -3.72 20.81 2.35
CA LEU A 527 -2.86 20.68 1.19
C LEU A 527 -1.51 21.34 1.46
N LYS A 528 -0.44 20.77 0.91
CA LYS A 528 0.91 21.34 0.96
C LYS A 528 1.05 22.52 0.00
N ASP A 529 0.39 22.44 -1.16
CA ASP A 529 0.36 23.46 -2.20
C ASP A 529 -1.09 23.68 -2.62
N GLU A 530 -1.73 24.72 -2.09
CA GLU A 530 -3.13 25.05 -2.37
C GLU A 530 -3.37 25.38 -3.86
N SER A 531 -2.35 25.88 -4.58
CA SER A 531 -2.49 26.26 -5.99
C SER A 531 -2.68 25.08 -6.93
N LYS A 532 -2.15 23.91 -6.56
CA LYS A 532 -2.26 22.66 -7.33
C LYS A 532 -3.41 21.77 -6.85
N GLY A 533 -4.18 22.23 -5.88
CA GLY A 533 -5.22 21.44 -5.22
C GLY A 533 -4.65 20.13 -4.66
N ILE A 534 -5.40 19.04 -4.81
CA ILE A 534 -5.03 17.72 -4.28
C ILE A 534 -3.75 17.18 -4.89
N ALA A 535 -3.46 17.51 -6.15
CA ALA A 535 -2.23 17.09 -6.82
C ALA A 535 -0.97 17.68 -6.16
N GLY A 536 -1.12 18.76 -5.38
CA GLY A 536 -0.06 19.35 -4.54
C GLY A 536 0.35 18.52 -3.32
N SER A 537 -0.33 17.38 -3.06
CA SER A 537 -0.14 16.50 -1.89
C SER A 537 -0.62 17.11 -0.56
N PHE A 538 -0.74 16.27 0.46
CA PHE A 538 -1.09 16.67 1.83
C PHE A 538 0.13 17.07 2.66
N ILE A 539 -0.11 17.81 3.75
CA ILE A 539 0.88 18.04 4.80
C ILE A 539 1.05 16.76 5.63
N ASN A 540 2.24 16.16 5.57
CA ASN A 540 2.55 14.92 6.28
C ASN A 540 3.20 15.20 7.65
N LYS A 541 2.90 14.37 8.65
CA LYS A 541 3.62 14.35 9.91
C LYS A 541 5.06 13.88 9.67
N THR A 542 6.04 14.66 10.13
CA THR A 542 7.45 14.26 10.07
C THR A 542 7.83 13.52 11.33
N VAL A 543 8.58 12.42 11.19
CA VAL A 543 9.14 11.64 12.29
C VAL A 543 10.66 11.74 12.28
N PRO A 544 11.32 11.84 13.44
CA PRO A 544 12.78 11.85 13.49
C PRO A 544 13.33 10.49 13.05
N HIS A 545 14.50 10.51 12.41
CA HIS A 545 15.27 9.31 12.07
C HIS A 545 16.74 9.56 12.40
N ILE A 546 17.06 9.50 13.68
CA ILE A 546 18.41 9.72 14.21
C ILE A 546 19.11 8.36 14.30
N THR A 547 20.24 8.23 13.59
CA THR A 547 21.07 7.04 13.57
C THR A 547 22.45 7.31 14.16
N LEU A 548 23.17 6.26 14.57
CA LEU A 548 24.57 6.36 14.98
C LEU A 548 25.40 7.12 13.95
N ARG A 549 25.25 6.78 12.66
CA ARG A 549 25.93 7.44 11.55
C ARG A 549 25.59 8.93 11.48
N SER A 550 24.30 9.29 11.61
CA SER A 550 23.87 10.69 11.54
C SER A 550 24.49 11.56 12.62
N ILE A 551 24.75 11.02 13.82
CA ILE A 551 25.41 11.76 14.90
C ILE A 551 26.92 11.80 14.67
N ALA A 552 27.53 10.66 14.35
CA ALA A 552 28.97 10.55 14.18
C ALA A 552 29.53 11.37 13.00
N GLN A 553 28.72 11.63 11.97
CA GLN A 553 29.08 12.45 10.81
C GLN A 553 28.62 13.90 10.91
N ASN A 554 27.94 14.30 12.00
CA ASN A 554 27.43 15.66 12.14
C ASN A 554 28.52 16.62 12.65
N THR A 555 29.26 17.22 11.72
CA THR A 555 30.29 18.22 12.01
C THR A 555 29.73 19.54 12.55
N ALA A 556 28.43 19.80 12.40
CA ALA A 556 27.80 21.00 12.98
C ALA A 556 27.74 20.98 14.51
N LEU A 557 28.00 19.82 15.14
CA LEU A 557 28.13 19.70 16.59
C LEU A 557 29.50 20.19 17.09
N ASP A 558 30.54 20.13 16.25
CA ASP A 558 31.92 20.41 16.66
C ASP A 558 32.11 21.83 17.23
N PRO A 559 31.51 22.91 16.65
CA PRO A 559 31.58 24.25 17.24
C PRO A 559 30.86 24.37 18.59
N ILE A 560 29.79 23.59 18.80
CA ILE A 560 29.03 23.58 20.05
C ILE A 560 29.90 22.96 21.15
N PHE A 561 30.54 21.82 20.86
CA PHE A 561 31.46 21.17 21.79
C PHE A 561 32.65 22.08 22.09
N ALA A 562 33.31 22.63 21.07
CA ALA A 562 34.45 23.53 21.23
C ALA A 562 34.13 24.76 22.10
N LYS A 563 32.90 25.29 22.02
CA LYS A 563 32.46 26.44 22.82
C LYS A 563 32.14 26.06 24.28
N HIS A 564 31.43 24.96 24.50
CA HIS A 564 30.84 24.64 25.81
C HIS A 564 31.70 23.70 26.65
N GLU A 565 32.51 22.84 26.04
CA GLU A 565 33.32 21.86 26.76
C GLU A 565 34.36 22.47 27.71
N PRO A 566 35.09 23.56 27.35
CA PRO A 566 35.99 24.24 28.28
C PRO A 566 35.25 24.85 29.47
N ILE A 567 34.08 25.45 29.22
CA ILE A 567 33.24 26.10 30.26
C ILE A 567 32.72 25.04 31.24
N LEU A 568 32.23 23.92 30.73
CA LEU A 568 31.74 22.81 31.56
C LEU A 568 32.86 22.20 32.39
N LYS A 569 34.05 22.03 31.80
CA LYS A 569 35.22 21.50 32.50
C LYS A 569 35.66 22.41 33.65
N GLU A 570 35.79 23.72 33.42
CA GLU A 570 36.14 24.70 34.45
C GLU A 570 35.12 24.70 35.61
N ARG A 571 33.82 24.68 35.27
CA ARG A 571 32.73 24.63 36.27
C ARG A 571 32.76 23.34 37.07
N LEU A 572 33.02 22.20 36.42
CA LEU A 572 33.15 20.91 37.08
C LEU A 572 34.36 20.87 38.02
N GLU A 573 35.51 21.37 37.58
CA GLU A 573 36.72 21.46 38.41
C GLU A 573 36.46 22.34 39.65
N THR A 574 35.82 23.49 39.46
CA THR A 574 35.41 24.38 40.55
C THR A 574 34.44 23.69 41.52
N LEU A 575 33.44 22.98 41.00
CA LEU A 575 32.46 22.24 41.79
C LEU A 575 33.13 21.14 42.60
N ASN A 576 33.97 20.31 41.97
CA ASN A 576 34.70 19.22 42.62
C ASN A 576 35.67 19.74 43.68
N HIS A 577 36.36 20.85 43.42
CA HIS A 577 37.21 21.51 44.40
C HIS A 577 36.39 21.99 45.61
N THR A 578 35.25 22.65 45.39
CA THR A 578 34.36 23.10 46.46
C THR A 578 33.80 21.93 47.26
N LEU A 579 33.41 20.83 46.59
CA LEU A 579 32.92 19.62 47.24
C LEU A 579 33.98 18.98 48.15
N SER A 580 35.25 19.04 47.76
CA SER A 580 36.37 18.48 48.53
C SER A 580 36.64 19.24 49.84
N GLN A 581 36.13 20.47 49.98
CA GLN A 581 36.32 21.32 51.15
C GLN A 581 35.20 21.21 52.19
N ILE A 582 34.10 20.52 51.88
CA ILE A 582 32.93 20.39 52.78
C ILE A 582 33.15 19.24 53.77
N THR A 583 33.12 19.54 55.08
CA THR A 583 33.17 18.55 56.17
C THR A 583 31.98 18.71 57.12
N PRO A 584 31.25 17.63 57.48
CA PRO A 584 31.40 16.27 56.97
C PRO A 584 30.96 16.17 55.50
N PRO A 585 31.56 15.26 54.72
CA PRO A 585 31.19 15.09 53.32
C PRO A 585 29.71 14.73 53.19
N PRO A 586 28.97 15.30 52.21
CA PRO A 586 27.59 14.94 51.96
C PRO A 586 27.48 13.43 51.68
N GLN A 587 26.38 12.80 52.10
CA GLN A 587 26.16 11.33 52.14
C GLN A 587 26.38 10.56 50.81
N ASN A 588 26.74 11.21 49.70
CA ASN A 588 27.04 10.63 48.39
C ASN A 588 28.23 11.30 47.67
N SER A 589 29.27 11.75 48.39
CA SER A 589 30.45 12.42 47.80
C SER A 589 31.37 11.45 47.04
N ARG A 590 31.02 11.09 45.79
CA ARG A 590 31.99 10.65 44.79
C ARG A 590 32.39 11.86 43.94
N GLN A 591 33.64 11.91 43.47
CA GLN A 591 34.05 12.87 42.44
C GLN A 591 33.03 12.85 41.29
N ILE A 592 32.53 14.02 40.91
CA ILE A 592 31.57 14.13 39.81
C ILE A 592 32.39 14.07 38.53
N ALA A 593 32.16 13.04 37.72
CA ALA A 593 32.71 12.86 36.38
C ALA A 593 31.57 13.02 35.35
N PHE A 594 31.89 13.63 34.20
CA PHE A 594 30.96 13.69 33.05
C PHE A 594 30.81 12.33 32.38
#